data_AF-A0A3M6AJP4-F1
#
_entry.id   AF-A0A3M6AJP4-F1
#
_cell.length_a   1.000
_cell.length_b   1.000
_cell.length_c   1.000
_cell.angle_alpha   90.00
_cell.angle_beta   90.00
_cell.angle_gamma   90.00
#
_symmetry.space_group_name_H-M   'P 1'
#
loop_
_entity.id
_entity.type
_entity.pdbx_description
1 polymer ?
#
loop_
_entity_poly.entity_id
_entity_poly.type
_entity_poly.pdbx_seq_one_letter_code
_entity_poly.pdbx_strand_id
1 'polypeptide(L)'
;MNWFYNAKLSTKLFISFALCAVITLAVGMVASRGIGELASNLKLAFSNNLVSVSKTNEATINVVEQNRDLYRLLSVAASDASQSAKDEVLASMKNNRAEAEKAYATYRATPLEDDERAAGDQMDKDWPVYQTLVDRAAAVAFSGDVAAARALVEGDVRKAYLTVMGELNIIVGSNNRQIGEGAIAAGKTESSANLNLYMGIGIAFVAAFLLALFISRVISSPISSALVSAQRIAGG
;
A
#
# COMPACT_ATOMS: atom_id res chain seq x y z
N MET A 1 13.19 -54.19 -6.18
CA MET A 1 12.62 -53.38 -5.08
C MET A 1 12.57 -54.12 -3.73
N ASN A 2 13.43 -55.12 -3.47
CA ASN A 2 13.42 -55.86 -2.18
C ASN A 2 14.42 -55.31 -1.15
N TRP A 3 15.27 -54.37 -1.55
CA TRP A 3 16.33 -53.82 -0.71
C TRP A 3 15.78 -53.11 0.53
N PHE A 4 14.68 -52.35 0.40
CA PHE A 4 14.03 -51.67 1.52
C PHE A 4 13.35 -52.67 2.47
N TYR A 5 12.66 -53.68 1.93
CA TYR A 5 12.02 -54.74 2.74
C TYR A 5 13.06 -55.55 3.54
N ASN A 6 14.26 -55.73 2.99
CA ASN A 6 15.37 -56.45 3.63
C ASN A 6 16.30 -55.54 4.46
N ALA A 7 16.05 -54.23 4.50
CA ALA A 7 16.84 -53.30 5.29
C ALA A 7 16.61 -53.45 6.80
N LYS A 8 17.61 -53.06 7.60
CA LYS A 8 17.50 -53.02 9.07
C LYS A 8 16.36 -52.08 9.50
N LEU A 9 15.74 -52.38 10.63
CA LEU A 9 14.64 -51.60 11.20
C LEU A 9 14.98 -50.11 11.34
N SER A 10 16.18 -49.78 11.80
CA SER A 10 16.66 -48.40 11.95
C SER A 10 16.68 -47.64 10.63
N THR A 11 17.11 -48.28 9.54
CA THR A 11 17.11 -47.69 8.19
C THR A 11 15.69 -47.42 7.69
N LYS A 12 14.76 -48.36 7.92
CA LYS A 12 13.35 -48.20 7.53
C LYS A 12 12.68 -47.04 8.28
N LEU A 13 12.92 -46.92 9.58
CA LEU A 13 12.43 -45.80 10.40
C LEU A 13 13.04 -44.47 9.96
N PHE A 14 14.36 -44.42 9.75
CA PHE A 14 15.04 -43.21 9.32
C PHE A 14 14.49 -42.68 7.99
N ILE A 15 14.35 -43.53 6.97
CA ILE A 15 13.80 -43.14 5.66
C ILE A 15 12.35 -42.62 5.80
N SER A 16 11.55 -43.28 6.65
CA SER A 16 10.17 -42.88 6.91
C SER A 16 10.06 -41.50 7.54
N PHE A 17 10.86 -41.23 8.58
CA PHE A 17 10.92 -39.91 9.21
C PHE A 17 11.52 -38.85 8.29
N ALA A 18 12.53 -39.21 7.49
CA ALA A 18 13.11 -38.30 6.50
C ALA A 18 12.06 -37.89 5.44
N LEU A 19 11.23 -38.83 4.97
CA LEU A 19 10.11 -38.54 4.08
C LEU A 19 9.09 -37.58 4.71
N CYS A 20 8.71 -37.81 5.97
CA CYS A 20 7.85 -36.87 6.70
C CYS A 20 8.48 -35.47 6.79
N ALA A 21 9.77 -35.38 7.11
CA ALA A 21 10.48 -34.11 7.19
C ALA A 21 10.51 -33.37 5.84
N VAL A 22 10.71 -34.08 4.72
CA VAL A 22 10.68 -33.52 3.37
C VAL A 22 9.28 -32.98 3.03
N ILE A 23 8.22 -33.71 3.38
CA ILE A 23 6.83 -33.24 3.17
C ILE A 23 6.59 -31.95 3.94
N THR A 24 6.99 -31.90 5.22
CA THR A 24 6.86 -30.69 6.05
C THR A 24 7.64 -29.52 5.46
N LEU A 25 8.88 -29.74 5.00
CA LEU A 25 9.68 -28.71 4.34
C LEU A 25 9.02 -28.17 3.06
N ALA A 26 8.43 -29.05 2.24
CA ALA A 26 7.74 -28.65 1.03
C ALA A 26 6.53 -27.76 1.32
N VAL A 27 5.70 -28.13 2.31
CA VAL A 27 4.56 -27.30 2.75
C VAL A 27 5.04 -25.97 3.31
N GLY A 28 6.09 -25.98 4.14
CA GLY A 28 6.69 -24.76 4.68
C GLY A 28 7.20 -23.80 3.59
N MET A 29 7.79 -24.33 2.52
CA MET A 29 8.26 -23.54 1.39
C MET A 29 7.11 -22.89 0.61
N VAL A 30 6.02 -23.63 0.36
CA VAL A 30 4.81 -23.08 -0.30
C VAL A 30 4.20 -21.97 0.55
N ALA A 31 4.04 -22.20 1.86
CA ALA A 31 3.54 -21.19 2.80
C ALA A 31 4.43 -19.94 2.83
N SER A 32 5.75 -20.10 2.88
CA SER A 32 6.70 -18.98 2.88
C SER A 32 6.62 -18.12 1.62
N ARG A 33 6.42 -18.72 0.44
CA ARG A 33 6.24 -17.96 -0.81
C ARG A 33 4.95 -17.12 -0.80
N GLY A 34 3.83 -17.72 -0.36
CA GLY A 34 2.56 -16.99 -0.24
C GLY A 34 2.65 -15.80 0.73
N ILE A 35 3.34 -15.98 1.87
CA ILE A 35 3.61 -14.88 2.81
C ILE A 35 4.49 -13.79 2.18
N GLY A 36 5.52 -14.18 1.40
CA GLY A 36 6.40 -13.24 0.72
C GLY A 36 5.67 -12.37 -0.32
N GLU A 37 4.79 -12.96 -1.12
CA GLU A 37 3.95 -12.24 -2.08
C GLU A 37 2.98 -11.28 -1.38
N LEU A 38 2.32 -11.74 -0.31
CA LEU A 38 1.44 -10.90 0.50
C LEU A 38 2.20 -9.70 1.09
N ALA A 39 3.39 -9.94 1.64
CA ALA A 39 4.23 -8.87 2.20
C ALA A 39 4.66 -7.86 1.14
N SER A 40 5.00 -8.30 -0.07
CA SER A 40 5.35 -7.43 -1.19
C SER A 40 4.16 -6.56 -1.62
N ASN A 41 2.96 -7.14 -1.73
CA ASN A 41 1.75 -6.43 -2.09
C ASN A 41 1.34 -5.40 -1.03
N LEU A 42 1.44 -5.76 0.26
CA LEU A 42 1.24 -4.82 1.36
C LEU A 42 2.26 -3.68 1.30
N LYS A 43 3.53 -3.98 1.05
CA LYS A 43 4.57 -2.95 0.92
C LYS A 43 4.24 -1.97 -0.21
N LEU A 44 3.83 -2.46 -1.38
CA LEU A 44 3.47 -1.62 -2.51
C LEU A 44 2.26 -0.72 -2.19
N ALA A 45 1.22 -1.27 -1.54
CA ALA A 45 0.05 -0.51 -1.10
C ALA A 45 0.40 0.57 -0.05
N PHE A 46 1.26 0.26 0.92
CA PHE A 46 1.60 1.18 2.01
C PHE A 46 2.69 2.19 1.64
N SER A 47 3.71 1.81 0.88
CA SER A 47 4.83 2.72 0.59
C SER A 47 4.57 3.64 -0.58
N ASN A 48 3.81 3.19 -1.58
CA ASN A 48 3.54 3.99 -2.76
C ASN A 48 2.21 4.75 -2.64
N ASN A 49 1.11 4.00 -2.54
CA ASN A 49 -0.23 4.60 -2.65
C ASN A 49 -0.55 5.48 -1.44
N LEU A 50 -0.15 5.08 -0.23
CA LEU A 50 -0.41 5.89 0.97
C LEU A 50 0.37 7.22 0.94
N VAL A 51 1.62 7.20 0.47
CA VAL A 51 2.45 8.41 0.36
C VAL A 51 1.89 9.32 -0.71
N SER A 52 1.57 8.79 -1.90
CA SER A 52 0.97 9.56 -3.00
C SER A 52 -0.35 10.24 -2.58
N VAL A 53 -1.27 9.47 -1.97
CA VAL A 53 -2.56 9.98 -1.48
C VAL A 53 -2.37 11.03 -0.40
N SER A 54 -1.53 10.73 0.61
CA SER A 54 -1.29 11.64 1.72
C SER A 54 -0.70 12.96 1.24
N LYS A 55 0.27 12.92 0.32
CA LYS A 55 0.96 14.12 -0.17
C LYS A 55 0.14 14.91 -1.17
N THR A 56 -0.66 14.26 -2.00
CA THR A 56 -1.65 14.94 -2.85
C THR A 56 -2.71 15.64 -2.00
N ASN A 57 -3.22 14.98 -0.94
CA ASN A 57 -4.18 15.60 -0.02
C ASN A 57 -3.58 16.78 0.75
N GLU A 58 -2.35 16.63 1.25
CA GLU A 58 -1.62 17.71 1.93
C GLU A 58 -1.41 18.92 1.00
N ALA A 59 -1.01 18.68 -0.26
CA ALA A 59 -0.92 19.75 -1.26
C ALA A 59 -2.28 20.42 -1.48
N THR A 60 -3.33 19.63 -1.68
CA THR A 60 -4.70 20.12 -1.90
C THR A 60 -5.20 20.98 -0.75
N ILE A 61 -5.01 20.53 0.49
CA ILE A 61 -5.40 21.28 1.69
C ILE A 61 -4.67 22.62 1.72
N ASN A 62 -3.35 22.62 1.55
CA ASN A 62 -2.57 23.85 1.59
C ASN A 62 -2.95 24.84 0.47
N VAL A 63 -3.31 24.36 -0.74
CA VAL A 63 -3.84 25.22 -1.81
C VAL A 63 -5.18 25.86 -1.42
N VAL A 64 -6.08 25.08 -0.83
CA VAL A 64 -7.37 25.58 -0.30
C VAL A 64 -7.14 26.60 0.83
N GLU A 65 -6.21 26.34 1.74
CA GLU A 65 -5.90 27.24 2.85
C GLU A 65 -5.26 28.53 2.39
N GLN A 66 -4.34 28.50 1.42
CA GLN A 66 -3.79 29.71 0.80
C GLN A 66 -4.91 30.55 0.15
N ASN A 67 -5.83 29.89 -0.56
CA ASN A 67 -6.96 30.58 -1.19
C ASN A 67 -7.88 31.21 -0.14
N ARG A 68 -8.22 30.48 0.93
CA ARG A 68 -8.98 31.00 2.08
C ARG A 68 -8.27 32.20 2.72
N ASP A 69 -6.96 32.13 2.92
CA ASP A 69 -6.19 33.20 3.53
C ASP A 69 -6.14 34.45 2.64
N LEU A 70 -6.18 34.30 1.32
CA LEU A 70 -6.35 35.44 0.41
C LEU A 70 -7.70 36.15 0.60
N TYR A 71 -8.80 35.42 0.80
CA TYR A 71 -10.08 36.04 1.16
C TYR A 71 -10.03 36.69 2.56
N ARG A 72 -9.34 36.06 3.52
CA ARG A 72 -9.09 36.66 4.85
C ARG A 72 -8.29 37.95 4.72
N LEU A 73 -7.31 38.01 3.82
CA LEU A 73 -6.52 39.21 3.53
C LEU A 73 -7.40 40.36 3.07
N LEU A 74 -8.35 40.11 2.16
CA LEU A 74 -9.33 41.13 1.74
C LEU A 74 -10.18 41.63 2.91
N SER A 75 -10.59 40.73 3.83
CA SER A 75 -11.36 41.11 5.00
C SER A 75 -10.57 42.01 5.95
N VAL A 76 -9.30 41.66 6.24
CA VAL A 76 -8.46 42.48 7.15
C VAL A 76 -7.99 43.76 6.49
N ALA A 77 -7.83 43.78 5.16
CA ALA A 77 -7.51 44.98 4.40
C ALA A 77 -8.68 45.97 4.32
N ALA A 78 -9.92 45.48 4.30
CA ALA A 78 -11.14 46.29 4.36
C ALA A 78 -11.43 46.87 5.76
N SER A 79 -10.73 46.38 6.78
CA SER A 79 -10.97 46.73 8.19
C SER A 79 -9.85 47.65 8.71
N ASP A 80 -10.10 48.35 9.82
CA ASP A 80 -9.06 49.01 10.63
C ASP A 80 -8.20 47.99 11.42
N ALA A 81 -7.91 46.84 10.82
CA ALA A 81 -7.07 45.81 11.41
C ALA A 81 -5.63 46.31 11.55
N SER A 82 -4.97 45.90 12.64
CA SER A 82 -3.57 46.24 12.89
C SER A 82 -2.67 45.66 11.79
N GLN A 83 -1.51 46.30 11.57
CA GLN A 83 -0.51 45.79 10.63
C GLN A 83 -0.08 44.36 10.96
N SER A 84 0.05 44.04 12.26
CA SER A 84 0.36 42.69 12.74
C SER A 84 -0.65 41.63 12.24
N ALA A 85 -1.96 41.95 12.26
CA ALA A 85 -2.98 41.03 11.76
C ALA A 85 -2.87 40.80 10.23
N LYS A 86 -2.44 41.82 9.47
CA LYS A 86 -2.20 41.69 8.03
C LYS A 86 -0.95 40.85 7.75
N ASP A 87 0.11 41.06 8.53
CA ASP A 87 1.37 40.32 8.42
C ASP A 87 1.19 38.83 8.77
N GLU A 88 0.36 38.51 9.77
CA GLU A 88 0.00 37.13 10.14
C GLU A 88 -0.66 36.39 8.96
N VAL A 89 -1.64 37.02 8.30
CA VAL A 89 -2.32 36.41 7.15
C VAL A 89 -1.35 36.19 6.00
N LEU A 90 -0.47 37.16 5.73
CA LEU A 90 0.54 37.03 4.68
C LEU A 90 1.55 35.91 4.99
N ALA A 91 1.96 35.78 6.25
CA ALA A 91 2.82 34.69 6.69
C ALA A 91 2.15 33.32 6.51
N SER A 92 0.86 33.21 6.88
CA SER A 92 0.06 32.01 6.66
C SER A 92 -0.04 31.64 5.17
N MET A 93 -0.33 32.61 4.30
CA MET A 93 -0.36 32.39 2.85
C MET A 93 0.97 31.85 2.31
N LYS A 94 2.10 32.42 2.74
CA LYS A 94 3.43 31.98 2.33
C LYS A 94 3.76 30.58 2.83
N ASN A 95 3.38 30.28 4.07
CA ASN A 95 3.55 28.95 4.66
C ASN A 95 2.76 27.90 3.89
N ASN A 96 1.48 28.17 3.62
CA ASN A 96 0.60 27.27 2.88
C ASN A 96 1.12 27.04 1.46
N ARG A 97 1.60 28.09 0.77
CA ARG A 97 2.27 27.92 -0.53
C ARG A 97 3.48 26.97 -0.44
N ALA A 98 4.36 27.19 0.52
CA ALA A 98 5.59 26.40 0.68
C ALA A 98 5.28 24.94 1.02
N GLU A 99 4.33 24.68 1.92
CA GLU A 99 3.93 23.31 2.26
C GLU A 99 3.17 22.63 1.11
N ALA A 100 2.37 23.37 0.32
CA ALA A 100 1.79 22.85 -0.92
C ALA A 100 2.86 22.41 -1.91
N GLU A 101 3.84 23.27 -2.20
CA GLU A 101 4.94 22.99 -3.14
C GLU A 101 5.79 21.81 -2.69
N LYS A 102 6.09 21.72 -1.39
CA LYS A 102 6.85 20.61 -0.79
C LYS A 102 6.09 19.29 -0.82
N ALA A 103 4.81 19.30 -0.45
CA ALA A 103 3.96 18.11 -0.51
C ALA A 103 3.81 17.63 -1.95
N TYR A 104 3.54 18.54 -2.88
CA TYR A 104 3.43 18.26 -4.30
C TYR A 104 4.74 17.70 -4.89
N ALA A 105 5.90 18.28 -4.55
CA ALA A 105 7.20 17.74 -4.98
C ALA A 105 7.45 16.31 -4.46
N THR A 106 7.03 16.02 -3.22
CA THR A 106 7.12 14.66 -2.65
C THR A 106 6.20 13.69 -3.41
N TYR A 107 4.97 14.11 -3.73
CA TYR A 107 4.06 13.36 -4.58
C TYR A 107 4.65 13.11 -5.97
N ARG A 108 5.22 14.12 -6.63
CA ARG A 108 5.80 13.97 -7.97
C ARG A 108 6.99 13.00 -8.04
N ALA A 109 7.60 12.69 -6.91
CA ALA A 109 8.65 11.68 -6.79
C ALA A 109 8.12 10.25 -6.60
N THR A 110 6.82 10.06 -6.36
CA THR A 110 6.23 8.72 -6.33
C THR A 110 6.04 8.19 -7.75
N PRO A 111 6.00 6.86 -7.95
CA PRO A 111 5.42 6.26 -9.14
C PRO A 111 4.04 6.86 -9.45
N LEU A 112 3.85 7.28 -10.69
CA LEU A 112 2.63 7.91 -11.19
C LEU A 112 2.01 7.07 -12.32
N GLU A 113 0.69 7.11 -12.45
CA GLU A 113 -0.03 6.70 -13.64
C GLU A 113 0.04 7.79 -14.75
N ASP A 114 -0.40 7.45 -15.96
CA ASP A 114 -0.34 8.37 -17.10
C ASP A 114 -1.25 9.61 -16.92
N ASP A 115 -2.42 9.43 -16.30
CA ASP A 115 -3.34 10.53 -16.01
C ASP A 115 -2.79 11.47 -14.93
N GLU A 116 -2.14 10.90 -13.91
CA GLU A 116 -1.40 11.64 -12.87
C GLU A 116 -0.24 12.44 -13.45
N ARG A 117 0.55 11.83 -14.34
CA ARG A 117 1.63 12.52 -15.06
C ARG A 117 1.08 13.70 -15.85
N ALA A 118 0.05 13.48 -16.67
CA ALA A 118 -0.51 14.52 -17.51
C ALA A 118 -1.10 15.68 -16.70
N ALA A 119 -1.82 15.39 -15.61
CA ALA A 119 -2.35 16.41 -14.72
C ALA A 119 -1.24 17.16 -13.97
N GLY A 120 -0.21 16.46 -13.49
CA GLY A 120 0.95 17.07 -12.85
C GLY A 120 1.74 17.97 -13.80
N ASP A 121 1.96 17.54 -15.04
CA ASP A 121 2.67 18.35 -16.05
C ASP A 121 1.91 19.63 -16.43
N GLN A 122 0.57 19.61 -16.30
CA GLN A 122 -0.25 20.79 -16.48
C GLN A 122 -0.19 21.70 -15.24
N MET A 123 -0.27 21.12 -14.04
CA MET A 123 -0.08 21.84 -12.78
C MET A 123 1.28 22.51 -12.68
N ASP A 124 2.36 21.88 -13.18
CA ASP A 124 3.71 22.45 -13.24
C ASP A 124 3.76 23.77 -14.06
N LYS A 125 2.82 23.97 -14.99
CA LYS A 125 2.68 25.18 -15.81
C LYS A 125 1.69 26.19 -15.19
N ASP A 126 0.58 25.70 -14.65
CA ASP A 126 -0.51 26.56 -14.19
C ASP A 126 -0.31 27.05 -12.75
N TRP A 127 0.48 26.34 -11.93
CA TRP A 127 0.84 26.76 -10.58
C TRP A 127 1.56 28.11 -10.51
N PRO A 128 2.64 28.37 -11.28
CA PRO A 128 3.27 29.70 -11.29
C PRO A 128 2.34 30.83 -11.71
N VAL A 129 1.40 30.55 -12.63
CA VAL A 129 0.40 31.53 -13.09
C VAL A 129 -0.57 31.86 -11.97
N TYR A 130 -1.11 30.84 -11.29
CA TYR A 130 -1.95 31.02 -10.10
C TYR A 130 -1.22 31.83 -9.02
N GLN A 131 0.03 31.49 -8.69
CA GLN A 131 0.81 32.20 -7.69
C GLN A 131 1.05 33.67 -8.05
N THR A 132 1.35 33.96 -9.33
CA THR A 132 1.50 35.33 -9.81
C THR A 132 0.22 36.16 -9.63
N LEU A 133 -0.95 35.55 -9.87
CA LEU A 133 -2.25 36.20 -9.67
C LEU A 133 -2.56 36.43 -8.18
N VAL A 134 -2.24 35.46 -7.31
CA VAL A 134 -2.36 35.60 -5.85
C VAL A 134 -1.47 36.74 -5.34
N ASP A 135 -0.21 36.78 -5.76
CA ASP A 135 0.75 37.81 -5.36
C ASP A 135 0.29 39.21 -5.82
N ARG A 136 -0.25 39.31 -7.05
CA ARG A 136 -0.83 40.55 -7.58
C ARG A 136 -2.04 41.00 -6.76
N ALA A 137 -2.97 40.10 -6.44
CA ALA A 137 -4.15 40.42 -5.66
C ALA A 137 -3.79 40.88 -4.24
N ALA A 138 -2.82 40.22 -3.60
CA ALA A 138 -2.31 40.61 -2.30
C ALA A 138 -1.68 42.02 -2.34
N ALA A 139 -0.85 42.31 -3.35
CA ALA A 139 -0.22 43.62 -3.51
C ALA A 139 -1.24 44.76 -3.68
N VAL A 140 -2.31 44.54 -4.47
CA VAL A 140 -3.39 45.52 -4.65
C VAL A 140 -4.19 45.71 -3.36
N ALA A 141 -4.41 44.65 -2.57
CA ALA A 141 -5.05 44.78 -1.27
C ALA A 141 -4.20 45.65 -0.31
N PHE A 142 -2.87 45.52 -0.35
CA PHE A 142 -1.96 46.33 0.46
C PHE A 142 -1.84 47.79 0.01
N SER A 143 -2.07 48.10 -1.28
CA SER A 143 -2.13 49.49 -1.73
C SER A 143 -3.41 50.21 -1.30
N GLY A 144 -4.31 49.53 -0.59
CA GLY A 144 -5.56 50.09 -0.07
C GLY A 144 -6.74 49.97 -1.04
N ASP A 145 -6.53 49.46 -2.25
CA ASP A 145 -7.60 49.27 -3.24
C ASP A 145 -8.25 47.89 -3.08
N VAL A 146 -9.01 47.73 -2.00
CA VAL A 146 -9.68 46.46 -1.67
C VAL A 146 -10.72 46.08 -2.74
N ALA A 147 -11.34 47.06 -3.40
CA ALA A 147 -12.32 46.80 -4.46
C ALA A 147 -11.66 46.18 -5.69
N ALA A 148 -10.53 46.72 -6.15
CA ALA A 148 -9.77 46.13 -7.25
C ALA A 148 -9.18 44.77 -6.87
N ALA A 149 -8.68 44.62 -5.64
CA ALA A 149 -8.19 43.33 -5.16
C ALA A 149 -9.30 42.26 -5.16
N ARG A 150 -10.51 42.61 -4.69
CA ARG A 150 -11.67 41.71 -4.73
C ARG A 150 -12.02 41.30 -6.17
N ALA A 151 -12.02 42.24 -7.11
CA ALA A 151 -12.29 41.93 -8.52
C ALA A 151 -11.27 40.95 -9.11
N LEU A 152 -9.97 41.08 -8.76
CA LEU A 152 -8.94 40.12 -9.15
C LEU A 152 -9.17 38.74 -8.52
N VAL A 153 -9.52 38.69 -7.23
CA VAL A 153 -9.77 37.45 -6.49
C VAL A 153 -10.96 36.68 -7.05
N GLU A 154 -12.08 37.37 -7.31
CA GLU A 154 -13.31 36.75 -7.82
C GLU A 154 -13.24 36.40 -9.31
N GLY A 155 -12.37 37.07 -10.06
CA GLY A 155 -12.11 36.83 -11.48
C GLY A 155 -10.94 35.89 -11.74
N ASP A 156 -9.79 36.46 -12.13
CA ASP A 156 -8.63 35.72 -12.63
C ASP A 156 -8.08 34.73 -11.61
N VAL A 157 -7.97 35.11 -10.33
CA VAL A 157 -7.45 34.21 -9.29
C VAL A 157 -8.38 33.02 -9.10
N ARG A 158 -9.69 33.24 -9.03
CA ARG A 158 -10.68 32.16 -8.90
C ARG A 158 -10.59 31.19 -10.07
N LYS A 159 -10.45 31.70 -11.30
CA LYS A 159 -10.31 30.85 -12.50
C LYS A 159 -9.04 30.00 -12.45
N ALA A 160 -7.91 30.60 -12.09
CA ALA A 160 -6.65 29.88 -11.96
C ALA A 160 -6.68 28.85 -10.81
N TYR A 161 -7.27 29.21 -9.67
CA TYR A 161 -7.49 28.30 -8.55
C TYR A 161 -8.32 27.07 -8.97
N LEU A 162 -9.43 27.26 -9.68
CA LEU A 162 -10.26 26.16 -10.15
C LEU A 162 -9.52 25.25 -11.15
N THR A 163 -8.58 25.80 -11.92
CA THR A 163 -7.74 25.04 -12.85
C THR A 163 -6.79 24.12 -12.06
N VAL A 164 -6.02 24.70 -11.13
CA VAL A 164 -5.12 23.94 -10.24
C VAL A 164 -5.87 22.88 -9.42
N MET A 165 -7.04 23.22 -8.88
CA MET A 165 -7.86 22.25 -8.15
C MET A 165 -8.42 21.16 -9.06
N GLY A 166 -8.71 21.46 -10.32
CA GLY A 166 -9.12 20.48 -11.31
C GLY A 166 -8.04 19.42 -11.55
N GLU A 167 -6.79 19.85 -11.68
CA GLU A 167 -5.63 18.96 -11.85
C GLU A 167 -5.38 18.10 -10.62
N LEU A 168 -5.39 18.72 -9.42
CA LEU A 168 -5.28 18.00 -8.15
C LEU A 168 -6.42 16.98 -7.99
N ASN A 169 -7.65 17.30 -8.41
CA ASN A 169 -8.76 16.37 -8.37
C ASN A 169 -8.59 15.18 -9.35
N ILE A 170 -7.98 15.39 -10.52
CA ILE A 170 -7.64 14.29 -11.43
C ILE A 170 -6.63 13.36 -10.75
N ILE A 171 -5.60 13.91 -10.11
CA ILE A 171 -4.59 13.15 -9.37
C ILE A 171 -5.23 12.36 -8.21
N VAL A 172 -6.07 13.00 -7.39
CA VAL A 172 -6.80 12.33 -6.30
C VAL A 172 -7.72 11.23 -6.85
N GLY A 173 -8.41 11.49 -7.97
CA GLY A 173 -9.25 10.52 -8.64
C GLY A 173 -8.48 9.28 -9.11
N SER A 174 -7.30 9.48 -9.68
CA SER A 174 -6.40 8.39 -10.09
C SER A 174 -5.92 7.57 -8.90
N ASN A 175 -5.45 8.23 -7.84
CA ASN A 175 -5.02 7.56 -6.61
C ASN A 175 -6.13 6.70 -5.99
N ASN A 176 -7.36 7.23 -5.92
CA ASN A 176 -8.51 6.50 -5.40
C ASN A 176 -8.88 5.28 -6.27
N ARG A 177 -8.78 5.42 -7.61
CA ARG A 177 -8.99 4.32 -8.54
C ARG A 177 -7.96 3.21 -8.32
N GLN A 178 -6.67 3.56 -8.21
CA GLN A 178 -5.58 2.62 -7.96
C GLN A 178 -5.76 1.87 -6.62
N ILE A 179 -6.26 2.52 -5.58
CA ILE A 179 -6.61 1.85 -4.32
C ILE A 179 -7.69 0.79 -4.55
N GLY A 180 -8.76 1.13 -5.29
CA GLY A 180 -9.84 0.20 -5.61
C GLY A 180 -9.37 -1.01 -6.41
N GLU A 181 -8.56 -0.78 -7.45
CA GLU A 181 -7.96 -1.83 -8.29
C GLU A 181 -7.01 -2.72 -7.48
N GLY A 182 -6.18 -2.11 -6.63
CA GLY A 182 -5.28 -2.80 -5.72
C GLY A 182 -6.02 -3.70 -4.71
N ALA A 183 -7.15 -3.24 -4.17
CA ALA A 183 -7.98 -4.05 -3.27
C ALA A 183 -8.58 -5.28 -3.97
N ILE A 184 -9.06 -5.13 -5.21
CA ILE A 184 -9.58 -6.25 -6.02
C ILE A 184 -8.46 -7.25 -6.33
N ALA A 185 -7.28 -6.76 -6.72
CA ALA A 185 -6.13 -7.60 -7.02
C ALA A 185 -5.63 -8.37 -5.77
N ALA A 186 -5.62 -7.71 -4.61
CA ALA A 186 -5.30 -8.33 -3.32
C ALA A 186 -6.27 -9.48 -2.99
N GLY A 187 -7.58 -9.28 -3.15
CA GLY A 187 -8.58 -10.33 -2.92
C GLY A 187 -8.41 -11.55 -3.84
N LYS A 188 -8.07 -11.34 -5.12
CA LYS A 188 -7.76 -12.44 -6.06
C LYS A 188 -6.49 -13.19 -5.66
N THR A 189 -5.47 -12.47 -5.22
CA THR A 189 -4.20 -13.05 -4.75
C THR A 189 -4.40 -13.88 -3.49
N GLU A 190 -5.17 -13.36 -2.53
CA GLU A 190 -5.55 -14.07 -1.31
C GLU A 190 -6.27 -15.39 -1.62
N SER A 191 -7.30 -15.33 -2.47
CA SER A 191 -8.07 -16.52 -2.86
C SER A 191 -7.18 -17.60 -3.51
N SER A 192 -6.27 -17.18 -4.40
CA SER A 192 -5.34 -18.07 -5.09
C SER A 192 -4.29 -18.66 -4.13
N ALA A 193 -3.76 -17.84 -3.22
CA ALA A 193 -2.80 -18.28 -2.20
C ALA A 193 -3.43 -19.29 -1.23
N ASN A 194 -4.65 -19.03 -0.78
CA ASN A 194 -5.41 -19.94 0.09
C ASN A 194 -5.71 -21.26 -0.63
N LEU A 195 -6.13 -21.22 -1.89
CA LEU A 195 -6.38 -22.44 -2.68
C LEU A 195 -5.10 -23.29 -2.81
N ASN A 196 -3.98 -22.68 -3.16
CA ASN A 196 -2.70 -23.36 -3.28
C ASN A 196 -2.23 -23.97 -1.94
N LEU A 197 -2.41 -23.22 -0.83
CA LEU A 197 -2.08 -23.70 0.50
C LEU A 197 -2.95 -24.90 0.89
N TYR A 198 -4.26 -24.83 0.68
CA TYR A 198 -5.18 -25.93 1.01
C TYR A 198 -4.95 -27.17 0.14
N MET A 199 -4.65 -27.01 -1.15
CA MET A 199 -4.25 -28.13 -1.99
C MET A 199 -2.94 -28.76 -1.48
N GLY A 200 -1.94 -27.94 -1.15
CA GLY A 200 -0.67 -28.42 -0.61
C GLY A 200 -0.83 -29.19 0.71
N ILE A 201 -1.65 -28.67 1.63
CA ILE A 201 -2.00 -29.34 2.89
C ILE A 201 -2.73 -30.66 2.61
N GLY A 202 -3.71 -30.67 1.70
CA GLY A 202 -4.46 -31.87 1.34
C GLY A 202 -3.56 -32.97 0.77
N ILE A 203 -2.66 -32.64 -0.17
CA ILE A 203 -1.69 -33.58 -0.75
C ILE A 203 -0.74 -34.10 0.32
N ALA A 204 -0.22 -33.22 1.18
CA ALA A 204 0.67 -33.59 2.27
C ALA A 204 -0.01 -34.53 3.28
N PHE A 205 -1.28 -34.28 3.60
CA PHE A 205 -2.08 -35.13 4.48
C PHE A 205 -2.29 -36.53 3.88
N VAL A 206 -2.68 -36.61 2.61
CA VAL A 206 -2.85 -37.90 1.91
C VAL A 206 -1.52 -38.65 1.85
N ALA A 207 -0.41 -37.98 1.53
CA ALA A 207 0.91 -38.57 1.49
C ALA A 207 1.34 -39.11 2.86
N ALA A 208 1.15 -38.33 3.93
CA ALA A 208 1.46 -38.74 5.30
C ALA A 208 0.59 -39.93 5.74
N PHE A 209 -0.69 -39.94 5.38
CA PHE A 209 -1.59 -41.05 5.68
C PHE A 209 -1.17 -42.34 4.96
N LEU A 210 -0.86 -42.27 3.66
CA LEU A 210 -0.35 -43.42 2.89
C LEU A 210 0.97 -43.93 3.45
N LEU A 211 1.86 -43.03 3.86
CA LEU A 211 3.14 -43.38 4.49
C LEU A 211 2.91 -44.08 5.83
N ALA A 212 1.97 -43.59 6.66
CA ALA A 212 1.61 -44.23 7.92
C ALA A 212 1.06 -45.65 7.71
N LEU A 213 0.20 -45.87 6.71
CA LEU A 213 -0.30 -47.20 6.34
C LEU A 213 0.84 -48.11 5.86
N PHE A 214 1.77 -47.57 5.05
CA PHE A 214 2.92 -48.31 4.56
C PHE A 214 3.85 -48.75 5.71
N ILE A 215 4.19 -47.83 6.63
CA ILE A 215 5.00 -48.13 7.81
C ILE A 215 4.31 -49.18 8.70
N SER A 216 3.00 -49.04 8.93
CA SER A 216 2.23 -49.99 9.72
C SER A 216 2.34 -51.43 9.16
N ARG A 217 2.26 -51.58 7.83
CA ARG A 217 2.41 -52.89 7.17
C ARG A 217 3.84 -53.41 7.16
N VAL A 218 4.84 -52.56 6.89
CA VAL A 218 6.23 -53.00 6.67
C VAL A 218 7.03 -53.15 7.97
N ILE A 219 6.66 -52.42 9.02
CA ILE A 219 7.37 -52.39 10.30
C ILE A 219 6.49 -52.97 11.41
N SER A 220 5.33 -52.36 11.67
CA SER A 220 4.53 -52.68 12.86
C SER A 220 3.97 -54.10 12.84
N SER A 221 3.48 -54.57 11.69
CA SER A 221 2.91 -55.91 11.55
C SER A 221 3.93 -57.04 11.75
N PRO A 222 5.12 -57.06 11.10
CA PRO A 222 6.13 -58.09 11.35
C PRO A 222 6.67 -58.12 12.78
N ILE A 223 6.84 -56.96 13.41
CA ILE A 223 7.28 -56.86 14.82
C ILE A 223 6.20 -57.46 15.74
N SER A 224 4.93 -57.13 15.50
CA SER A 224 3.81 -57.69 16.26
C SER A 224 3.75 -59.22 16.12
N SER A 225 3.92 -59.76 14.90
CA SER A 225 3.97 -61.20 14.68
C SER A 225 5.16 -61.86 15.38
N ALA A 226 6.35 -61.26 15.31
CA ALA A 226 7.54 -61.76 16.00
C ALA A 226 7.38 -61.75 17.52
N LEU A 227 6.75 -60.71 18.08
CA LEU A 227 6.44 -60.63 19.51
C LEU A 227 5.46 -61.72 19.94
N VAL A 228 4.39 -61.95 19.17
CA VAL A 228 3.42 -63.02 19.44
C VAL A 228 4.10 -64.40 19.40
N SER A 229 4.98 -64.64 18.42
CA SER A 229 5.77 -65.87 18.36
C SER A 229 6.69 -66.04 19.58
N ALA A 230 7.40 -64.98 19.99
CA ALA A 230 8.25 -65.01 21.17
C ALA A 230 7.47 -65.25 22.46
N GLN A 231 6.30 -64.63 22.62
CA GLN A 231 5.39 -64.88 23.74
C GLN A 231 4.90 -66.33 23.78
N ARG A 232 4.61 -66.92 22.61
CA ARG A 232 4.20 -68.32 22.50
C ARG A 232 5.31 -69.27 22.95
N ILE A 233 6.55 -69.01 22.53
CA ILE A 233 7.73 -69.80 22.96
C ILE A 233 7.98 -69.63 24.47
N ALA A 234 7.85 -68.41 25.01
CA ALA A 234 8.04 -68.15 26.43
C ALA A 234 6.94 -68.76 27.31
N GLY A 235 5.75 -69.00 26.74
CA GLY A 235 4.62 -69.64 27.41
C GLY A 235 4.65 -71.17 27.42
N GLY A 236 5.55 -71.80 26.65
CA GLY A 236 5.62 -73.26 26.46
C GLY A 236 5.12 -73.70 25.09
#